data_AF-A0A8T4AI18-F1
#
_entry.id   AF-A0A8T4AI18-F1
#
_cell.length_a   1.000
_cell.length_b   1.000
_cell.length_c   1.000
_cell.angle_alpha   90.00
_cell.angle_beta   90.00
_cell.angle_gamma   90.00
#
_symmetry.space_group_name_H-M   'P 1'
#
loop_
_entity.id
_entity.type
_entity.pdbx_description
1 polymer ?
#
loop_
_entity_poly.entity_id
_entity_poly.type
_entity_poly.pdbx_seq_one_letter_code
_entity_poly.pdbx_strand_id
1 'polypeptide(L)' 'MKHYTGLGQQRQAGILLHPTSLPEFADSGCLGKQAYHFVDFLEACGQQI' A
#
# COMPACT_ATOMS: atom_id res chain seq x y z
N MET A 1 34.97 1.47 -18.44
CA MET A 1 33.57 1.46 -18.91
C MET A 1 32.70 1.45 -17.67
N LYS A 2 32.07 2.57 -17.30
CA LYS A 2 31.27 2.67 -16.06
C LYS A 2 29.90 2.05 -16.35
N HIS A 3 29.56 0.95 -15.67
CA HIS A 3 28.22 0.39 -15.70
C HIS A 3 27.26 1.38 -15.05
N TYR A 4 26.53 2.16 -15.84
CA TYR A 4 25.29 2.79 -15.38
C TYR A 4 24.24 1.69 -15.31
N THR A 5 24.20 0.94 -14.22
CA THR A 5 22.95 0.27 -13.82
C THR A 5 21.95 1.40 -13.61
N GLY A 6 21.13 1.66 -14.63
CA GLY A 6 20.00 2.55 -14.47
C GLY A 6 19.24 2.12 -13.22
N LEU A 7 18.74 3.09 -12.46
CA LEU A 7 17.68 2.86 -11.48
C LEU A 7 16.46 2.33 -12.24
N GLY A 8 16.52 1.08 -12.69
CA GLY A 8 15.41 0.40 -13.33
C GLY A 8 14.34 0.36 -12.28
N GLN A 9 13.38 1.27 -12.39
CA GLN A 9 12.24 1.33 -11.50
C GLN A 9 11.60 -0.06 -11.55
N GLN A 10 11.68 -0.80 -10.45
CA GLN A 10 11.05 -2.10 -10.34
C GLN A 10 9.57 -1.90 -10.66
N ARG A 11 8.97 -2.76 -11.49
CA ARG A 11 7.53 -2.63 -11.78
C ARG A 11 6.77 -2.84 -10.47
N GLN A 12 6.03 -1.83 -10.04
CA GLN A 12 5.26 -1.81 -8.79
C GLN A 12 3.79 -1.49 -9.09
N ALA A 13 2.93 -1.92 -8.18
CA ALA A 13 1.50 -1.60 -8.18
C ALA A 13 1.05 -1.31 -6.74
N GLY A 14 -0.06 -0.59 -6.61
CA GLY A 14 -0.68 -0.29 -5.33
C GLY A 14 -2.13 0.14 -5.48
N ILE A 15 -2.77 0.41 -4.34
CA ILE A 15 -4.16 0.89 -4.26
C ILE A 15 -4.15 2.27 -3.64
N LEU A 16 -4.80 3.23 -4.29
CA LEU A 16 -5.11 4.53 -3.69
C LEU A 16 -6.42 4.41 -2.91
N LEU A 17 -6.32 4.44 -1.59
CA LEU A 17 -7.46 4.42 -0.68
C LEU A 17 -7.27 5.48 0.40
N HIS A 18 -8.27 6.33 0.61
CA HIS A 18 -8.22 7.29 1.71
C HIS A 18 -8.53 6.56 3.04
N PRO A 19 -7.84 6.87 4.16
CA PRO A 19 -8.05 6.16 5.43
C PRO A 19 -9.48 6.19 5.96
N THR A 20 -10.26 7.24 5.67
CA THR A 20 -11.68 7.34 6.07
C THR A 20 -12.58 6.31 5.37
N SER A 21 -12.10 5.68 4.30
CA SER A 21 -12.79 4.60 3.60
C SER A 21 -12.58 3.21 4.23
N LEU A 22 -11.75 3.10 5.28
CA LEU A 22 -11.55 1.84 5.99
C LEU A 22 -12.80 1.45 6.80
N PRO A 23 -13.16 0.16 6.87
CA PRO A 23 -14.37 -0.32 7.53
C PRO A 23 -14.16 -0.50 9.04
N GLU A 24 -13.87 0.59 9.76
CA GLU A 24 -13.56 0.54 11.20
C GLU A 24 -14.73 0.97 12.08
N PHE A 25 -15.16 2.23 11.99
CA PHE A 25 -16.35 2.72 12.68
C PHE A 25 -17.55 2.80 11.75
N ALA A 26 -18.75 2.94 12.33
CA ALA A 26 -19.99 3.08 11.55
C ALA A 26 -19.98 4.29 10.60
N ASP A 27 -19.28 5.37 10.95
CA ASP A 27 -19.30 6.63 10.21
C ASP A 27 -18.06 6.89 9.34
N SER A 28 -16.87 6.48 9.81
CA SER A 28 -15.60 6.72 9.09
C SER A 28 -14.53 5.74 9.54
N GLY A 29 -13.64 5.38 8.63
CA GLY A 29 -12.39 4.71 8.95
C GLY A 29 -11.45 5.57 9.80
N CYS A 30 -10.48 4.92 10.45
CA CYS A 30 -9.43 5.56 11.22
C CYS A 30 -8.09 4.81 11.04
N LEU A 31 -7.03 5.31 11.67
CA LEU A 31 -5.72 4.63 11.70
C LEU A 31 -5.68 3.60 12.84
N GLY A 32 -6.60 2.63 12.80
CA GLY A 32 -6.76 1.58 13.79
C GLY A 32 -6.44 0.19 13.23
N LYS A 33 -7.15 -0.83 13.72
CA LYS A 33 -6.90 -2.25 13.38
C LYS A 33 -7.13 -2.51 11.88
N GLN A 34 -8.08 -1.82 11.27
CA GLN A 34 -8.36 -2.01 9.84
C GLN A 34 -7.25 -1.45 8.94
N ALA A 35 -6.51 -0.43 9.41
CA ALA A 35 -5.36 0.07 8.66
C ALA A 35 -4.24 -0.97 8.57
N TYR A 36 -3.96 -1.69 9.67
CA TYR A 36 -3.00 -2.80 9.66
C TYR A 36 -3.47 -3.94 8.76
N HIS A 37 -4.73 -4.35 8.88
CA HIS A 37 -5.28 -5.39 8.00
C HIS A 37 -5.24 -5.02 6.52
N PHE A 38 -5.42 -3.74 6.19
CA PHE A 38 -5.27 -3.27 4.81
C PHE A 38 -3.82 -3.39 4.33
N VAL A 39 -2.83 -3.06 5.16
CA VAL A 39 -1.41 -3.25 4.83
C VAL A 39 -1.06 -4.73 4.69
N ASP A 40 -1.52 -5.60 5.59
CA ASP A 40 -1.33 -7.06 5.49
C ASP A 40 -1.92 -7.60 4.18
N PHE A 41 -3.08 -7.09 3.77
CA PHE A 41 -3.70 -7.42 2.48
C PHE A 41 -2.85 -6.95 1.29
N LEU A 42 -2.34 -5.72 1.33
CA LEU A 42 -1.45 -5.18 0.29
C LEU A 42 -0.18 -6.02 0.14
N GLU A 43 0.44 -6.41 1.27
CA GLU A 43 1.59 -7.30 1.31
C GLU A 43 1.27 -8.67 0.70
N ALA A 44 0.17 -9.29 1.12
CA ALA A 44 -0.28 -10.58 0.61
C ALA A 44 -0.55 -10.56 -0.91
N CYS A 45 -0.99 -9.41 -1.43
CA CYS A 45 -1.19 -9.17 -2.87
C CYS A 45 0.08 -8.69 -3.60
N GLY A 46 1.23 -8.62 -2.94
CA GLY A 46 2.50 -8.17 -3.53
C GLY A 46 2.51 -6.72 -3.99
N GLN A 47 1.65 -5.87 -3.42
CA GLN A 47 1.67 -4.43 -3.64
C GLN A 47 2.89 -3.82 -2.91
N GLN A 48 3.56 -2.84 -3.52
CA GLN A 48 4.89 -2.38 -3.07
C GLN A 48 5.08 -0.86 -3.22
N ILE A 49 4.01 -0.07 -3.13
CA ILE A 49 4.07 1.39 -3.28
C ILE A 49 4.21 2.12 -1.93
#